data_AF-A0A7R9ULZ8-F1
#
_entry.id   AF-A0A7R9ULZ8-F1
#
_cell.length_a   1.000
_cell.length_b   1.000
_cell.length_c   1.000
_cell.angle_alpha   90.00
_cell.angle_beta   90.00
_cell.angle_gamma   90.00
#
_symmetry.space_group_name_H-M   'P 1'
#
loop_
_entity.id
_entity.type
_entity.pdbx_description
1 polymer ?
#
loop_
_entity_poly.entity_id
_entity_poly.type
_entity_poly.pdbx_seq_one_letter_code
_entity_poly.pdbx_strand_id
1 'polypeptide(L)'
;GLARSVHANGGDGESPLPAAPPSVSPAVEAELRRLLVRGAFEEAVDVCIGHGHMAEALLLAASGGPELWAKARDRMLRAHPAPFMRVLGAVVHQSFGELVDESRLGAWRETLAILNTYASDDELALLCNRLATRLQAEGGDKGTAMLCFICAGNVGATTCPCR
;
A
#
# COMPACT_ATOMS: atom_id res chain seq x y z
N GLY A 1 8.00 -28.27 19.56
CA GLY A 1 7.15 -29.35 19.03
C GLY A 1 5.86 -28.76 18.51
N LEU A 2 5.31 -29.38 17.45
CA LEU A 2 4.10 -29.05 16.68
C LEU A 2 4.28 -28.16 15.45
N ALA A 3 5.08 -28.63 14.49
CA ALA A 3 4.82 -28.37 13.07
C ALA A 3 3.69 -29.33 12.64
N ARG A 4 2.50 -28.80 12.30
CA ARG A 4 1.44 -29.61 11.68
C ARG A 4 1.68 -29.66 10.18
N SER A 5 2.03 -30.86 9.72
CA SER A 5 2.09 -31.30 8.33
C SER A 5 0.78 -30.97 7.61
N VAL A 6 0.87 -30.27 6.48
CA VAL A 6 -0.24 -30.08 5.55
C VAL A 6 -0.08 -31.12 4.46
N HIS A 7 -0.96 -32.12 4.46
CA HIS A 7 -1.09 -33.06 3.35
C HIS A 7 -1.53 -32.29 2.10
N ALA A 8 -0.65 -32.18 1.12
CA ALA A 8 -1.02 -31.77 -0.23
C ALA A 8 -1.56 -33.00 -0.98
N ASN A 9 -2.87 -33.03 -1.23
CA ASN A 9 -3.42 -33.79 -2.35
C ASN A 9 -4.67 -33.08 -2.88
N GLY A 10 -4.66 -32.81 -4.18
CA GLY A 10 -5.73 -32.13 -4.89
C GLY A 10 -5.18 -31.62 -6.21
N GLY A 11 -5.35 -32.42 -7.26
CA GLY A 11 -4.98 -32.03 -8.61
C GLY A 11 -5.99 -31.01 -9.14
N ASP A 12 -5.49 -29.86 -9.54
CA ASP A 12 -6.30 -28.83 -10.17
C ASP A 12 -6.02 -28.88 -11.68
N GLY A 13 -7.02 -29.34 -12.43
CA GLY A 13 -7.08 -29.10 -13.86
C GLY A 13 -7.23 -27.60 -14.08
N GLU A 14 -6.16 -26.95 -14.51
CA GLU A 14 -6.16 -25.53 -14.82
C GLU A 14 -7.05 -25.28 -16.04
N SER A 15 -8.26 -24.77 -15.80
CA SER A 15 -9.12 -24.29 -16.88
C SER A 15 -8.42 -23.11 -17.55
N PRO A 16 -8.32 -23.05 -18.90
CA PRO A 16 -7.66 -21.95 -19.58
C PRO A 16 -8.30 -20.64 -19.15
N LEU A 17 -7.48 -19.72 -18.64
CA LEU A 17 -7.91 -18.36 -18.32
C LEU A 17 -8.65 -17.78 -19.54
N PRO A 18 -9.80 -17.12 -19.35
CA PRO A 18 -10.54 -16.53 -20.45
C PRO A 18 -9.61 -15.62 -21.25
N ALA A 19 -9.63 -15.77 -22.58
CA ALA A 19 -8.76 -15.02 -23.48
C ALA A 19 -8.89 -13.53 -23.19
N ALA A 20 -7.82 -12.95 -22.65
CA ALA A 20 -7.79 -11.55 -22.28
C ALA A 20 -8.03 -10.68 -23.54
N PRO A 21 -8.76 -9.56 -23.42
CA PRO A 21 -8.82 -8.58 -24.50
C PRO A 21 -7.39 -8.16 -24.89
N PRO A 22 -7.14 -7.77 -26.16
CA PRO A 22 -5.81 -7.39 -26.61
C PRO A 22 -5.28 -6.28 -25.71
N SER A 23 -4.27 -6.61 -24.90
CA SER A 23 -3.85 -5.77 -23.80
C SER A 23 -3.08 -4.55 -24.26
N VAL A 24 -2.57 -4.54 -25.50
CA VAL A 24 -1.80 -3.44 -26.12
C VAL A 24 -2.17 -3.33 -27.60
N SER A 25 -2.31 -2.11 -28.11
CA SER A 25 -2.57 -1.89 -29.55
C SER A 25 -1.35 -2.31 -30.40
N PRO A 26 -1.53 -2.79 -31.66
CA PRO A 26 -0.40 -3.21 -32.50
C PRO A 26 0.66 -2.12 -32.73
N ALA A 27 0.23 -0.85 -32.75
CA ALA A 27 1.13 0.29 -32.88
C ALA A 27 2.01 0.48 -31.64
N VAL A 28 1.42 0.40 -30.44
CA VAL A 28 2.15 0.48 -29.17
C VAL A 28 3.07 -0.74 -29.01
N GLU A 29 2.60 -1.93 -29.38
CA GLU A 29 3.40 -3.15 -29.33
C GLU A 29 4.63 -3.10 -30.24
N ALA A 30 4.49 -2.54 -31.45
CA ALA A 30 5.61 -2.33 -32.37
C ALA A 30 6.66 -1.37 -31.79
N GLU A 31 6.22 -0.32 -31.09
CA GLU A 31 7.12 0.63 -30.44
C GLU A 31 7.82 0.02 -29.23
N LEU A 32 7.09 -0.70 -28.37
CA LEU A 32 7.67 -1.41 -27.22
C LEU A 32 8.75 -2.42 -27.67
N ARG A 33 8.51 -3.16 -28.76
CA ARG A 33 9.52 -4.08 -29.33
C ARG A 33 10.80 -3.35 -29.73
N ARG A 34 10.71 -2.16 -30.34
CA ARG A 34 11.89 -1.35 -30.72
C ARG A 34 12.68 -0.88 -29.50
N LEU A 35 11.98 -0.43 -28.46
CA LEU A 35 12.59 0.01 -27.21
C LEU A 35 13.32 -1.15 -26.50
N LEU A 36 12.71 -2.34 -26.49
CA LEU A 36 13.32 -3.54 -25.92
C LEU A 36 14.61 -3.94 -26.64
N VAL A 37 14.66 -3.87 -27.97
CA VAL A 37 15.89 -4.15 -28.76
C VAL A 37 17.03 -3.19 -28.38
N ARG A 38 16.71 -1.97 -27.97
CA ARG A 38 17.69 -0.96 -27.50
C ARG A 38 18.02 -1.07 -26.00
N GLY A 39 17.32 -1.92 -25.25
CA GLY A 39 17.40 -1.97 -23.79
C GLY A 39 16.80 -0.74 -23.09
N ALA A 40 15.97 0.05 -23.77
CA ALA A 40 15.39 1.30 -23.28
C ALA A 40 14.14 1.03 -22.41
N PHE A 41 14.32 0.38 -21.25
CA PHE A 41 13.21 0.00 -20.37
C PHE A 41 12.44 1.21 -19.80
N GLU A 42 13.14 2.28 -19.44
CA GLU A 42 12.49 3.48 -18.89
C GLU A 42 11.51 4.11 -19.89
N GLU A 43 11.93 4.26 -21.15
CA GLU A 43 11.08 4.74 -22.23
C GLU A 43 9.88 3.80 -22.46
N ALA A 44 10.11 2.48 -22.39
CA ALA A 44 9.05 1.49 -22.58
C ALA A 44 7.99 1.57 -21.46
N VAL A 45 8.41 1.79 -20.22
CA VAL A 45 7.52 2.03 -19.08
C VAL A 45 6.69 3.28 -19.30
N ASP A 46 7.30 4.37 -19.77
CA ASP A 46 6.59 5.63 -20.04
C ASP A 46 5.52 5.48 -21.12
N VAL A 47 5.82 4.74 -22.19
CA VAL A 47 4.85 4.42 -23.25
C VAL A 47 3.67 3.63 -22.67
N CYS A 48 3.93 2.61 -21.85
CA CYS A 48 2.87 1.81 -21.22
C CYS A 48 2.00 2.64 -20.27
N ILE A 49 2.61 3.47 -19.41
CA ILE A 49 1.87 4.35 -18.50
C ILE A 49 1.01 5.34 -19.28
N GLY A 50 1.54 5.93 -20.35
CA GLY A 50 0.81 6.88 -21.20
C GLY A 50 -0.43 6.30 -21.89
N HIS A 51 -0.44 5.00 -22.16
CA HIS A 51 -1.56 4.30 -22.81
C HIS A 51 -2.47 3.53 -21.84
N GLY A 52 -2.23 3.61 -20.52
CA GLY A 52 -3.03 2.88 -19.53
C GLY A 52 -2.66 1.41 -19.38
N HIS A 53 -1.57 0.94 -19.99
CA HIS A 53 -1.08 -0.44 -19.94
C HIS A 53 -0.23 -0.68 -18.69
N MET A 54 -0.88 -0.60 -17.53
CA MET A 54 -0.23 -0.57 -16.23
C MET A 54 0.46 -1.88 -15.85
N ALA A 55 -0.13 -3.02 -16.23
CA ALA A 55 0.47 -4.32 -15.96
C ALA A 55 1.78 -4.49 -16.75
N GLU A 56 1.78 -4.10 -18.01
CA GLU A 56 2.94 -4.10 -18.88
C GLU A 56 4.01 -3.12 -18.38
N ALA A 57 3.63 -1.92 -17.93
CA ALA A 57 4.55 -0.95 -17.34
C ALA A 57 5.31 -1.54 -16.14
N LEU A 58 4.59 -2.22 -15.23
CA LEU A 58 5.21 -2.87 -14.06
C LEU A 58 6.12 -4.03 -14.47
N LEU A 59 5.71 -4.87 -15.41
CA LEU A 59 6.53 -5.98 -15.91
C LEU A 59 7.85 -5.49 -16.55
N LEU A 60 7.76 -4.44 -17.35
CA LEU A 60 8.92 -3.78 -17.95
C LEU A 60 9.83 -3.15 -16.89
N ALA A 61 9.26 -2.47 -15.91
CA ALA A 61 10.02 -1.83 -14.84
C ALA A 61 10.76 -2.87 -13.99
N ALA A 62 10.12 -4.01 -13.68
CA ALA A 62 10.75 -5.11 -12.96
C ALA A 62 11.94 -5.72 -13.74
N SER A 63 11.86 -5.72 -15.07
CA SER A 63 12.94 -6.19 -15.95
C SER A 63 14.10 -5.20 -16.06
N GLY A 64 13.86 -3.91 -15.83
CA GLY A 64 14.85 -2.84 -15.94
C GLY A 64 15.63 -2.53 -14.65
N GLY A 65 15.35 -3.22 -13.55
CA GLY A 65 16.10 -3.10 -12.29
C GLY A 65 15.31 -2.44 -11.15
N PRO A 66 15.83 -2.52 -9.91
CA PRO A 66 15.10 -2.11 -8.71
C PRO A 66 14.83 -0.60 -8.65
N GLU A 67 15.73 0.24 -9.18
CA GLU A 67 15.55 1.69 -9.23
C GLU A 67 14.40 2.08 -10.16
N LEU A 68 14.34 1.48 -11.36
CA LEU A 68 13.28 1.72 -12.32
C LEU A 68 11.94 1.19 -11.79
N TRP A 69 11.94 0.01 -11.18
CA TRP A 69 10.77 -0.56 -10.50
C TRP A 69 10.19 0.40 -9.45
N ALA A 70 11.02 0.91 -8.55
CA ALA A 70 10.59 1.86 -7.53
C ALA A 70 9.99 3.11 -8.17
N LYS A 71 10.68 3.72 -9.15
CA LYS A 71 10.20 4.91 -9.86
C LYS A 71 8.85 4.70 -10.56
N ALA A 72 8.69 3.58 -11.25
CA ALA A 72 7.47 3.22 -11.97
C ALA A 72 6.28 2.98 -11.01
N ARG A 73 6.51 2.18 -9.96
CA ARG A 73 5.51 1.92 -8.91
C ARG A 73 5.05 3.21 -8.26
N ASP A 74 5.96 4.09 -7.89
CA ASP A 74 5.63 5.35 -7.22
C ASP A 74 4.84 6.28 -8.13
N ARG A 75 5.16 6.30 -9.43
CA ARG A 75 4.38 7.03 -10.44
C ARG A 75 2.96 6.46 -10.57
N MET A 76 2.81 5.14 -10.53
CA MET A 76 1.50 4.50 -10.59
C MET A 76 0.65 4.75 -9.33
N LEU A 77 1.26 4.68 -8.14
CA LEU A 77 0.58 5.01 -6.89
C LEU A 77 0.04 6.45 -6.92
N ARG A 78 0.81 7.40 -7.49
CA ARG A 78 0.35 8.79 -7.68
C ARG A 78 -0.71 8.94 -8.77
N ALA A 79 -0.61 8.20 -9.87
CA ALA A 79 -1.56 8.30 -10.98
C ALA A 79 -2.97 7.77 -10.64
N HIS A 80 -3.06 6.89 -9.62
CA HIS A 80 -4.32 6.26 -9.22
C HIS A 80 -4.63 6.50 -7.74
N PRO A 81 -5.13 7.69 -7.34
CA PRO A 81 -5.33 8.08 -5.94
C PRO A 81 -6.57 7.46 -5.27
N ALA A 82 -6.82 6.17 -5.48
CA ALA A 82 -7.90 5.45 -4.80
C ALA A 82 -7.58 5.30 -3.29
N PRO A 83 -8.59 5.21 -2.39
CA PRO A 83 -8.35 5.03 -0.96
C PRO A 83 -7.41 3.87 -0.63
N PHE A 84 -7.59 2.73 -1.32
CA PHE A 84 -6.70 1.58 -1.21
C PHE A 84 -5.26 1.90 -1.64
N MET A 85 -5.07 2.62 -2.75
CA MET A 85 -3.75 2.96 -3.26
C MET A 85 -2.98 3.89 -2.32
N ARG A 86 -3.68 4.74 -1.54
CA ARG A 86 -3.04 5.54 -0.48
C ARG A 86 -2.53 4.66 0.66
N VAL A 87 -3.33 3.69 1.12
CA VAL A 87 -2.91 2.73 2.14
C VAL A 87 -1.71 1.92 1.63
N LEU A 88 -1.78 1.42 0.40
CA LEU A 88 -0.68 0.68 -0.22
C LEU A 88 0.58 1.54 -0.31
N GLY A 89 0.46 2.80 -0.72
CA GLY A 89 1.56 3.75 -0.75
C GLY A 89 2.20 3.96 0.63
N ALA A 90 1.40 4.14 1.68
CA ALA A 90 1.90 4.26 3.04
C ALA A 90 2.69 3.03 3.48
N VAL A 91 2.20 1.82 3.18
CA VAL A 91 2.90 0.55 3.51
C VAL A 91 4.20 0.43 2.72
N VAL A 92 4.17 0.72 1.42
CA VAL A 92 5.33 0.64 0.52
C VAL A 92 6.43 1.63 0.91
N HIS A 93 6.04 2.84 1.31
CA HIS A 93 6.97 3.91 1.67
C HIS A 93 7.26 4.01 3.16
N GLN A 94 6.63 3.17 3.99
CA GLN A 94 6.67 3.27 5.45
C GLN A 94 6.27 4.68 5.94
N SER A 95 5.32 5.31 5.24
CA SER A 95 4.83 6.67 5.54
C SER A 95 3.54 6.61 6.35
N PHE A 96 3.64 6.11 7.58
CA PHE A 96 2.45 5.96 8.44
C PHE A 96 1.99 7.28 9.07
N GLY A 97 2.86 8.28 9.16
CA GLY A 97 2.51 9.60 9.65
C GLY A 97 1.48 10.31 8.76
N GLU A 98 1.71 10.31 7.45
CA GLU A 98 0.77 10.85 6.45
C GLU A 98 -0.53 10.03 6.44
N LEU A 99 -0.41 8.70 6.55
CA LEU A 99 -1.57 7.82 6.64
C LEU A 99 -2.47 8.17 7.84
N VAL A 100 -1.86 8.43 9.00
CA VAL A 100 -2.62 8.88 10.18
C VAL A 100 -3.31 10.18 9.84
N ASP A 101 -2.60 11.23 9.43
CA ASP A 101 -3.18 12.56 9.20
C ASP A 101 -4.33 12.57 8.18
N GLU A 102 -4.18 11.83 7.08
CA GLU A 102 -5.16 11.81 5.99
C GLU A 102 -6.31 10.81 6.20
N SER A 103 -6.26 9.99 7.25
CA SER A 103 -7.29 8.98 7.47
C SER A 103 -8.64 9.64 7.75
N ARG A 104 -9.73 8.92 7.46
CA ARG A 104 -11.06 9.37 7.88
C ARG A 104 -11.24 9.04 9.35
N LEU A 105 -11.76 9.97 10.15
CA LEU A 105 -12.04 9.72 11.57
C LEU A 105 -12.94 8.49 11.78
N GLY A 106 -13.92 8.26 10.90
CA GLY A 106 -14.77 7.06 10.95
C GLY A 106 -14.05 5.73 10.64
N ALA A 107 -12.89 5.78 10.01
CA ALA A 107 -12.07 4.61 9.65
C ALA A 107 -10.87 4.40 10.59
N TRP A 108 -10.87 5.03 11.78
CA TRP A 108 -9.77 4.96 12.75
C TRP A 108 -9.35 3.54 13.13
N ARG A 109 -10.29 2.58 13.16
CA ARG A 109 -10.03 1.17 13.47
C ARG A 109 -9.15 0.51 12.40
N GLU A 110 -9.41 0.84 11.14
CA GLU A 110 -8.62 0.37 10.01
C GLU A 110 -7.22 0.98 10.09
N THR A 111 -7.11 2.30 10.34
CA THR A 111 -5.82 2.97 10.53
C THR A 111 -5.03 2.34 11.67
N LEU A 112 -5.65 2.12 12.84
CA LEU A 112 -4.99 1.50 14.00
C LEU A 112 -4.53 0.07 13.70
N ALA A 113 -5.33 -0.72 12.98
CA ALA A 113 -4.96 -2.08 12.58
C ALA A 113 -3.76 -2.09 11.61
N ILE A 114 -3.71 -1.14 10.67
CA ILE A 114 -2.57 -0.96 9.77
C ILE A 114 -1.31 -0.61 10.57
N LEU A 115 -1.39 0.34 11.50
CA LEU A 115 -0.27 0.70 12.38
C LEU A 115 0.25 -0.53 13.13
N ASN A 116 -0.63 -1.30 13.76
CA ASN A 116 -0.26 -2.50 14.52
C ASN A 116 0.29 -3.64 13.66
N THR A 117 0.09 -3.61 12.33
CA THR A 117 0.55 -4.66 11.41
C THR A 117 1.87 -4.30 10.75
N TYR A 118 2.08 -3.02 10.41
CA TYR A 118 3.18 -2.60 9.55
C TYR A 118 4.14 -1.58 10.16
N ALA A 119 3.73 -0.84 11.20
CA ALA A 119 4.63 0.10 11.85
C ALA A 119 5.65 -0.65 12.71
N SER A 120 6.86 -0.10 12.81
CA SER A 120 7.88 -0.62 13.73
C SER A 120 7.50 -0.38 15.20
N ASP A 121 8.02 -1.21 16.11
CA ASP A 121 7.77 -1.06 17.55
C ASP A 121 8.17 0.33 18.07
N ASP A 122 9.24 0.91 17.52
CA ASP A 122 9.79 2.21 17.92
C ASP A 122 8.86 3.39 17.57
N GLU A 123 8.12 3.30 16.47
CA GLU A 123 7.23 4.39 16.01
C GLU A 123 5.76 4.15 16.38
N LEU A 124 5.37 2.91 16.68
CA LEU A 124 3.98 2.52 16.92
C LEU A 124 3.35 3.37 18.03
N ALA A 125 4.06 3.55 19.15
CA ALA A 125 3.57 4.37 20.26
C ALA A 125 3.35 5.84 19.86
N LEU A 126 4.26 6.41 19.06
CA LEU A 126 4.14 7.78 18.56
C LEU A 126 2.93 7.94 17.63
N LEU A 127 2.74 7.00 16.71
CA LEU A 127 1.65 7.04 15.73
C LEU A 127 0.28 6.81 16.38
N CYS A 128 0.19 5.89 17.34
CA CYS A 128 -1.03 5.67 18.13
C CYS A 128 -1.41 6.92 18.95
N ASN A 129 -0.44 7.59 19.57
CA ASN A 129 -0.67 8.86 20.28
C ASN A 129 -1.15 9.98 19.34
N ARG A 130 -0.56 10.08 18.13
CA ARG A 130 -0.94 11.06 17.11
C ARG A 130 -2.38 10.82 16.64
N LEU A 131 -2.75 9.57 16.35
CA LEU A 131 -4.11 9.19 16.00
C LEU A 131 -5.09 9.51 17.14
N ALA A 132 -4.73 9.17 18.38
CA ALA A 132 -5.55 9.45 19.56
C ALA A 132 -5.81 10.96 19.75
N THR A 133 -4.76 11.77 19.61
CA THR A 133 -4.84 13.24 19.72
C THR A 133 -5.75 13.81 18.65
N ARG A 134 -5.64 13.32 17.40
CA ARG A 134 -6.51 13.77 16.31
C ARG A 134 -7.97 13.41 16.54
N LEU A 135 -8.23 12.19 17.01
CA LEU A 135 -9.59 11.74 17.38
C LEU A 135 -10.19 12.61 18.47
N GLN A 136 -9.42 13.07 19.46
CA GLN A 136 -9.92 13.99 20.49
C GLN A 136 -10.21 15.38 19.95
N ALA A 137 -9.32 15.92 19.11
CA ALA A 137 -9.41 17.29 18.62
C ALA A 137 -10.54 17.48 17.60
N GLU A 138 -10.77 16.49 16.73
CA GLU A 138 -11.69 16.61 15.59
C GLU A 138 -13.08 16.01 15.85
N GLY A 139 -13.43 15.76 17.13
CA GLY A 139 -14.79 15.37 17.53
C GLY A 139 -15.08 13.87 17.50
N GLY A 140 -14.05 13.02 17.58
CA GLY A 140 -14.22 11.61 17.87
C GLY A 140 -14.71 11.36 19.30
N ASP A 141 -15.38 10.23 19.51
CA ASP A 141 -15.83 9.81 20.85
C ASP A 141 -14.61 9.63 21.79
N LYS A 142 -14.74 10.10 23.03
CA LYS A 142 -13.68 10.03 24.06
C LYS A 142 -13.24 8.57 24.31
N GLY A 143 -14.17 7.62 24.22
CA GLY A 143 -13.87 6.20 24.33
C GLY A 143 -13.00 5.67 23.17
N THR A 144 -13.16 6.24 21.97
CA THR A 144 -12.40 5.86 20.78
C THR A 144 -10.94 6.32 20.87
N ALA A 145 -10.70 7.55 21.34
CA ALA A 145 -9.33 8.03 21.57
C ALA A 145 -8.60 7.24 22.67
N MET A 146 -9.32 6.83 23.73
CA MET A 146 -8.75 6.04 24.82
C MET A 146 -8.15 4.71 24.36
N LEU A 147 -8.79 4.02 23.41
CA LEU A 147 -8.25 2.77 22.86
C LEU A 147 -6.91 2.99 22.15
N CYS A 148 -6.76 4.10 21.41
CA CYS A 148 -5.50 4.43 20.75
C CYS A 148 -4.40 4.77 21.77
N PHE A 149 -4.72 5.48 22.86
CA PHE A 149 -3.76 5.74 23.95
C PHE A 149 -3.30 4.46 24.67
N ILE A 150 -4.20 3.49 24.87
CA ILE A 150 -3.86 2.20 25.46
C ILE A 150 -2.89 1.44 24.55
N CYS A 151 -3.14 1.39 23.23
CA CYS A 151 -2.22 0.79 22.26
C CYS A 151 -0.85 1.47 22.23
N ALA A 152 -0.78 2.76 22.54
CA ALA A 152 0.48 3.49 22.66
C ALA A 152 1.24 3.23 23.96
N GLY A 153 0.69 2.43 24.89
CA GLY A 153 1.23 2.28 26.24
C GLY A 153 1.15 3.57 27.08
N ASN A 154 0.41 4.58 26.62
CA ASN A 154 0.33 5.89 27.24
C ASN A 154 -0.87 5.99 28.19
N VAL A 155 -0.83 5.19 29.27
CA VAL A 155 -1.84 5.22 30.34
C VAL A 155 -1.81 6.54 31.15
N GLY A 156 -0.73 7.32 31.08
CA GLY A 156 -0.62 8.62 31.75
C GLY A 156 -1.56 9.69 31.19
N ALA A 157 -1.94 9.61 29.92
CA ALA A 157 -2.92 10.54 29.32
C ALA A 157 -4.39 10.19 29.65
N THR A 158 -4.64 9.00 30.24
CA THR A 158 -6.00 8.56 30.61
C THR A 158 -6.42 8.99 32.01
N THR A 159 -5.51 9.55 32.79
CA THR A 159 -5.84 10.10 34.11
C THR A 159 -6.28 11.54 33.96
N CYS A 160 -7.58 11.80 34.14
CA CYS A 160 -8.04 13.13 34.52
C CYS A 160 -7.20 13.59 35.73
N PRO A 161 -6.57 14.78 35.72
CA PRO A 161 -6.02 15.34 36.94
C PRO A 161 -7.20 15.79 37.79
N CYS A 162 -7.74 14.88 38.59
CA CYS A 162 -8.69 15.22 39.64
C CYS A 162 -7.95 16.13 40.64
N ARG A 163 -8.32 17.42 40.66
CA ARG A 163 -8.08 18.32 41.77
C ARG A 163 -9.41 18.84 42.28
#